data_AF-A0A349FD80-F1
#
_entry.id   AF-A0A349FD80-F1
#
_cell.length_a   1.000
_cell.length_b   1.000
_cell.length_c   1.000
_cell.angle_alpha   90.00
_cell.angle_beta   90.00
_cell.angle_gamma   90.00
#
_symmetry.space_group_name_H-M   'P 1'
#
loop_
_entity.id
_entity.type
_entity.pdbx_description
1 polymer ?
#
loop_
_entity_poly.entity_id
_entity_poly.type
_entity_poly.pdbx_seq_one_letter_code
_entity_poly.pdbx_strand_id
1 'polypeptide(L)' 'MNKALNLAIVAGLLTFGVNAQEKVVAGYFADWQYNNPDNPYQVKDIPAQNLTHVIYAFLS' A
#
# COMPACT_ATOMS: atom_id res chain seq x y z
N MET A 1 36.96 -25.14 -19.77
CA MET A 1 36.39 -24.79 -18.44
C MET A 1 35.82 -23.36 -18.37
N ASN A 2 35.44 -22.78 -19.52
CA ASN A 2 35.11 -21.36 -19.68
C ASN A 2 33.61 -21.13 -19.96
N LYS A 3 32.94 -22.10 -20.62
CA LYS A 3 31.51 -21.98 -20.95
C LYS A 3 30.58 -22.07 -19.72
N ALA A 4 30.91 -22.94 -18.78
CA ALA A 4 30.13 -23.11 -17.55
C ALA A 4 30.22 -21.87 -16.63
N LEU A 5 31.40 -21.24 -16.56
CA LEU A 5 31.60 -20.01 -15.80
C LEU A 5 30.81 -18.84 -16.40
N ASN A 6 30.84 -18.71 -17.73
CA ASN A 6 30.09 -17.66 -18.43
C ASN A 6 28.57 -17.83 -18.25
N LEU A 7 28.07 -19.07 -18.24
CA LEU A 7 26.65 -19.35 -18.05
C LEU A 7 26.16 -18.99 -16.64
N ALA A 8 26.98 -19.27 -15.62
CA ALA A 8 26.67 -18.94 -14.23
C ALA A 8 26.58 -17.43 -13.99
N ILE A 9 27.44 -16.64 -14.66
CA ILE A 9 27.42 -15.17 -14.55
C ILE A 9 26.15 -14.58 -15.16
N VAL A 10 25.70 -15.08 -16.32
CA VAL A 10 24.47 -14.62 -16.97
C VAL A 10 23.24 -14.97 -16.13
N ALA A 11 23.20 -16.16 -15.52
CA ALA A 11 22.10 -16.57 -14.66
C ALA A 11 22.00 -15.69 -13.38
N GLY A 12 23.13 -15.26 -12.81
CA GLY A 12 23.16 -14.39 -11.63
C GLY A 12 22.70 -12.94 -11.88
N LEU A 13 22.79 -12.45 -13.12
CA LEU A 13 22.34 -11.10 -13.47
C LEU A 13 20.82 -10.99 -13.65
N LEU A 14 20.11 -12.11 -13.80
CA LEU A 14 18.65 -12.14 -14.01
C LEU A 14 17.84 -12.23 -12.70
N THR A 15 18.50 -12.42 -11.54
CA THR A 15 17.82 -12.61 -10.25
C THR A 15 17.61 -11.33 -9.45
N PHE A 16 17.94 -10.15 -10.00
CA PHE A 16 17.60 -8.88 -9.35
C PHE A 16 16.11 -8.57 -9.57
N GLY A 17 15.26 -9.18 -8.74
CA GLY A 17 13.86 -8.78 -8.64
C GLY A 17 13.79 -7.34 -8.14
N VAL A 18 13.45 -6.41 -9.02
CA VAL A 18 13.04 -5.06 -8.62
C VAL A 18 11.76 -5.22 -7.81
N ASN A 19 11.85 -5.03 -6.49
CA ASN A 19 10.67 -4.87 -5.64
C ASN A 19 10.10 -3.48 -5.93
N ALA A 20 9.16 -3.42 -6.88
CA ALA A 20 8.41 -2.19 -7.11
C ALA A 20 7.56 -1.92 -5.86
N GLN A 21 7.84 -0.83 -5.15
CA GLN A 21 7.07 -0.41 -4.00
C GLN A 21 5.59 -0.28 -4.43
N GLU A 22 4.69 -1.01 -3.76
CA GLU A 22 3.26 -0.90 -4.04
C GLU A 22 2.76 0.52 -3.78
N LYS A 23 1.86 1.00 -4.65
CA LYS A 23 1.29 2.34 -4.52
C LYS A 23 0.43 2.43 -3.26
N VAL A 24 0.82 3.30 -2.34
CA VAL A 24 0.06 3.56 -1.11
C VAL A 24 -0.99 4.64 -1.35
N VAL A 25 -2.24 4.34 -0.99
CA VAL A 25 -3.36 5.29 -0.93
C VAL A 25 -4.00 5.17 0.44
N ALA A 26 -3.90 6.22 1.26
CA ALA A 26 -4.40 6.25 2.62
C ALA A 26 -5.51 7.29 2.77
N GLY A 27 -6.62 6.91 3.40
CA GLY A 27 -7.72 7.81 3.75
C GLY A 27 -7.76 8.08 5.25
N TYR A 28 -7.99 9.34 5.65
CA TYR A 28 -8.22 9.69 7.05
C TYR A 28 -9.71 9.62 7.37
N PHE A 29 -10.06 8.91 8.43
CA PHE A 29 -11.40 8.94 9.01
C PHE A 29 -11.33 9.66 10.36
N ALA A 30 -12.04 10.78 10.46
CA ALA A 30 -11.98 11.63 11.63
C ALA A 30 -12.99 11.22 12.70
N ASP A 31 -12.59 11.13 13.98
CA ASP A 31 -13.47 10.74 15.11
C ASP A 31 -14.69 11.66 15.23
N TRP A 32 -14.49 12.96 15.04
CA TRP A 32 -15.57 13.96 15.08
C TRP A 32 -16.62 13.76 13.97
N GLN A 33 -16.33 12.97 12.94
CA GLN A 33 -17.26 12.77 11.82
C GLN A 33 -18.48 11.93 12.21
N TYR A 34 -18.38 11.12 13.27
CA TYR A 34 -19.57 10.46 13.83
C TYR A 34 -20.63 11.43 14.36
N ASN A 35 -20.19 12.61 14.80
CA ASN A 35 -21.04 13.62 15.42
C ASN A 35 -21.41 14.75 14.45
N ASN A 36 -21.17 14.60 13.15
CA ASN A 36 -21.50 15.60 12.14
C ASN A 36 -22.94 15.40 11.61
N PRO A 37 -23.93 16.17 12.08
CA PRO A 37 -25.32 16.00 11.66
C PRO A 37 -25.56 16.48 10.22
N ASP A 38 -24.75 17.43 9.74
CA ASP A 38 -24.92 18.05 8.42
C ASP A 38 -24.36 17.17 7.30
N ASN A 39 -23.35 16.36 7.61
CA ASN A 39 -22.75 15.40 6.68
C ASN A 39 -22.39 14.10 7.41
N PRO A 40 -23.40 13.24 7.68
CA PRO A 40 -23.17 11.99 8.38
C PRO A 40 -22.34 11.05 7.51
N TYR A 41 -21.15 10.68 7.99
CA TYR A 41 -20.27 9.73 7.32
C TYR A 41 -19.78 8.72 8.35
N GLN A 42 -20.15 7.46 8.15
CA GLN A 42 -19.86 6.37 9.08
C GLN A 42 -18.75 5.49 8.49
N VAL A 43 -18.16 4.62 9.33
CA VAL A 43 -17.11 3.69 8.89
C VAL A 43 -17.55 2.81 7.72
N LYS A 44 -18.83 2.42 7.65
CA LYS A 44 -19.37 1.63 6.54
C LYS A 44 -19.37 2.37 5.19
N ASP A 45 -19.29 3.70 5.22
CA ASP A 45 -19.33 4.55 4.02
C ASP A 45 -17.92 4.74 3.43
N ILE A 46 -16.88 4.19 4.07
CA ILE A 46 -15.50 4.21 3.60
C ILE A 46 -15.36 3.29 2.37
N PRO A 47 -14.88 3.80 1.21
CA PRO A 47 -14.64 2.99 0.02
C PRO A 47 -13.33 2.20 0.17
N ALA A 48 -13.29 1.27 1.12
CA ALA A 48 -12.09 0.54 1.54
C ALA A 48 -11.40 -0.20 0.39
N GLN A 49 -12.16 -0.65 -0.62
CA GLN A 49 -11.62 -1.29 -1.83
C GLN A 49 -10.70 -0.39 -2.67
N ASN A 50 -10.79 0.93 -2.51
CA ASN A 50 -9.95 1.90 -3.22
C ASN A 50 -8.75 2.35 -2.38
N LEU A 51 -8.64 1.88 -1.14
CA LEU A 51 -7.64 2.32 -0.18
C LEU A 51 -6.74 1.14 0.19
N THR A 52 -5.46 1.46 0.41
CA THR A 52 -4.51 0.52 1.01
C THR A 52 -4.52 0.60 2.53
N HIS A 53 -4.88 1.76 3.08
CA HIS A 53 -4.87 2.05 4.51
C HIS A 53 -6.00 3.00 4.87
N VAL A 54 -6.55 2.83 6.07
CA VAL A 54 -7.46 3.78 6.71
C VAL A 54 -6.80 4.25 8.00
N ILE A 55 -6.69 5.56 8.19
CA ILE A 55 -6.09 6.16 9.37
C ILE A 55 -7.22 6.75 10.21
N TYR A 56 -7.47 6.18 11.37
CA TYR A 56 -8.38 6.75 12.36
C TYR A 56 -7.70 7.94 13.05
N ALA A 57 -8.28 9.14 12.94
CA ALA A 57 -7.64 10.36 13.45
C ALA A 57 -8.66 11.31 14.11
N PHE A 58 -8.28 12.21 15.01
CA PHE A 58 -7.11 12.10 15.87
C PHE A 58 -7.56 11.38 17.15
N LEU A 59 -6.71 10.50 17.67
CA LEU A 59 -6.88 10.00 19.03
C LEU A 59 -6.62 11.17 19.98
N SER A 60 -7.56 11.42 20.91
CA SER A 60 -7.42 12.44 21.97
C SER A 60 -6.75 11.86 23.21
#